data_AF-A0A4Q6X951-F1
#
_entry.id   AF-A0A4Q6X951-F1
#
_cell.length_a   1.000
_cell.length_b   1.000
_cell.length_c   1.000
_cell.angle_alpha   90.00
_cell.angle_beta   90.00
_cell.angle_gamma   90.00
#
_symmetry.space_group_name_H-M   'P 1'
#
loop_
_entity.id
_entity.type
_entity.pdbx_description
1 polymer ?
#
loop_
_entity_poly.entity_id
_entity_poly.type
_entity_poly.pdbx_seq_one_letter_code
_entity_poly.pdbx_strand_id
1 'polypeptide(L)'
;MGGGNAAAILMLYKYQEITNIKLMLKKIANEILSMINKNGETTHVLEYTNLEIKEKFRIAYYDGEAALALLRLYQINNNELLLKTVKLMFEIFISKSYEKHHDHWLSYCTNELTKICPDEKYYIFGIRNYLNHMDFIKNKKTAYTNFLEMMISTYKIVRRLNIQGHNKLFELSKFEELNSLINLRVEFQRTEFFYLEITMYMKNLIKY
;
A
#
# COMPACT_ATOMS: atom_id res chain seq x y z
N MET A 1 3.52 -3.34 -16.59
CA MET A 1 4.03 -3.34 -15.24
C MET A 1 3.41 -4.56 -14.61
N GLY A 2 4.10 -5.70 -14.69
CA GLY A 2 3.64 -6.85 -13.94
C GLY A 2 3.84 -6.55 -12.46
N GLY A 3 2.83 -6.80 -11.62
CA GLY A 3 2.98 -6.70 -10.16
C GLY A 3 4.24 -7.42 -9.64
N GLY A 4 4.72 -8.45 -10.36
CA GLY A 4 5.98 -9.14 -10.06
C GLY A 4 7.21 -8.25 -9.91
N ASN A 5 7.40 -7.20 -10.72
CA ASN A 5 8.58 -6.32 -10.60
C ASN A 5 8.49 -5.46 -9.33
N ALA A 6 7.29 -4.96 -9.01
CA ALA A 6 7.06 -4.18 -7.80
C ALA A 6 7.20 -5.07 -6.55
N ALA A 7 6.56 -6.25 -6.54
CA ALA A 7 6.70 -7.24 -5.48
C ALA A 7 8.16 -7.64 -5.22
N ALA A 8 8.95 -7.84 -6.29
CA ALA A 8 10.38 -8.15 -6.16
C ALA A 8 11.14 -7.03 -5.46
N ILE A 9 10.92 -5.76 -5.83
CA ILE A 9 11.51 -4.62 -5.14
C ILE A 9 11.10 -4.58 -3.67
N LEU A 10 9.84 -4.80 -3.35
CA LEU A 10 9.34 -4.75 -1.96
C LEU A 10 9.96 -5.85 -1.10
N MET A 11 10.03 -7.08 -1.64
CA MET A 11 10.69 -8.21 -0.99
C MET A 11 12.18 -7.92 -0.76
N LEU A 12 12.90 -7.46 -1.79
CA LEU A 12 14.33 -7.18 -1.70
C LEU A 12 14.62 -5.98 -0.80
N TYR A 13 13.79 -4.93 -0.83
CA TYR A 13 13.84 -3.83 0.14
C TYR A 13 13.79 -4.38 1.57
N LYS A 14 12.81 -5.24 1.86
CA LYS A 14 12.63 -5.79 3.21
C LYS A 14 13.79 -6.70 3.62
N TYR A 15 14.31 -7.49 2.68
CA TYR A 15 15.50 -8.32 2.90
C TYR A 15 16.73 -7.48 3.26
N GLN A 16 17.00 -6.39 2.53
CA GLN A 16 18.12 -5.49 2.84
C GLN A 16 17.92 -4.81 4.21
N GLU A 17 16.70 -4.40 4.55
CA GLU A 17 16.38 -3.77 5.84
C GLU A 17 16.66 -4.71 7.03
N ILE A 18 16.37 -6.01 6.89
CA ILE A 18 16.58 -7.00 7.96
C ILE A 18 18.04 -7.47 8.03
N THR A 19 18.67 -7.69 6.88
CA THR A 19 20.00 -8.33 6.81
C THR A 19 21.17 -7.35 6.74
N ASN A 20 20.91 -6.08 6.44
CA ASN A 20 21.91 -5.05 6.08
C ASN A 20 22.76 -5.39 4.85
N ILE A 21 22.40 -6.42 4.07
CA ILE A 21 23.06 -6.76 2.81
C ILE A 21 22.60 -5.77 1.75
N LYS A 22 23.53 -5.14 1.02
CA LYS A 22 23.21 -4.21 -0.08
C LYS A 22 23.10 -4.97 -1.41
N LEU A 23 22.01 -4.76 -2.12
CA LEU A 23 21.67 -5.34 -3.41
C LEU A 23 21.50 -4.24 -4.47
N MET A 24 21.91 -4.52 -5.70
CA MET A 24 21.80 -3.59 -6.82
C MET A 24 20.41 -3.69 -7.48
N LEU A 25 19.47 -2.83 -7.07
CA LEU A 25 18.07 -2.86 -7.56
C LEU A 25 17.80 -1.94 -8.76
N LYS A 26 18.83 -1.29 -9.30
CA LYS A 26 18.72 -0.27 -10.35
C LYS A 26 18.03 -0.76 -11.63
N LYS A 27 18.28 -2.00 -12.05
CA LYS A 27 17.68 -2.57 -13.28
C LYS A 27 16.15 -2.71 -13.14
N ILE A 28 15.68 -3.30 -12.05
CA ILE A 28 14.24 -3.48 -11.80
C ILE A 28 13.56 -2.12 -11.63
N ALA A 29 14.23 -1.16 -10.98
CA ALA A 29 13.74 0.22 -10.86
C ALA A 29 13.55 0.88 -12.23
N ASN A 30 14.55 0.78 -13.12
CA ASN A 30 14.49 1.34 -14.46
C ASN A 30 13.39 0.69 -15.30
N GLU A 31 13.14 -0.60 -15.12
CA GLU A 31 12.02 -1.28 -15.77
C GLU A 31 10.68 -0.71 -15.30
N ILE A 32 10.44 -0.52 -14.00
CA ILE A 32 9.19 0.11 -13.54
C ILE A 32 9.06 1.54 -14.08
N LEU A 33 10.14 2.32 -14.03
CA LEU A 33 10.16 3.69 -14.54
C LEU A 33 9.83 3.78 -16.03
N SER A 34 10.30 2.84 -16.86
CA SER A 34 10.00 2.85 -18.30
C SER A 34 8.54 2.58 -18.62
N MET A 35 7.78 2.05 -17.65
CA MET A 35 6.34 1.80 -17.77
C MET A 35 5.48 2.94 -17.26
N ILE A 36 6.09 4.03 -16.81
CA ILE A 36 5.40 5.23 -16.34
C ILE A 36 5.66 6.35 -17.33
N ASN A 37 4.60 6.91 -17.90
CA ASN A 37 4.71 8.00 -18.84
C ASN A 37 5.06 9.32 -18.14
N LYS A 38 5.36 10.36 -18.93
CA LYS A 38 5.69 11.71 -18.44
C LYS A 38 4.59 12.41 -17.62
N ASN A 39 3.37 11.87 -17.61
CA ASN A 39 2.24 12.38 -16.82
C ASN A 39 2.04 11.58 -15.53
N GLY A 40 2.80 10.49 -15.30
CA GLY A 40 2.65 9.63 -14.13
C GLY A 40 1.66 8.48 -14.32
N GLU A 41 1.16 8.26 -15.54
CA GLU A 41 0.27 7.14 -15.83
C GLU A 41 1.09 5.89 -16.16
N THR A 42 0.63 4.76 -15.65
CA THR A 42 1.27 3.46 -15.77
C THR A 42 0.80 2.72 -17.03
N THR A 43 1.62 1.76 -17.47
CA THR A 43 1.24 0.74 -18.46
C THR A 43 1.33 -0.64 -17.80
N HIS A 44 0.27 -1.44 -17.84
CA HIS A 44 0.18 -2.66 -17.04
C HIS A 44 0.68 -3.91 -17.76
N VAL A 45 0.53 -4.01 -19.08
CA VAL A 45 0.92 -5.23 -19.81
C VAL A 45 1.58 -4.87 -21.12
N LEU A 46 2.73 -5.51 -21.37
CA LEU A 46 3.41 -5.50 -22.65
C LEU A 46 3.21 -6.86 -23.33
N GLU A 47 3.22 -6.86 -24.66
CA GLU A 47 3.20 -8.07 -25.46
C GLU A 47 4.57 -8.77 -25.44
N TYR A 48 4.56 -10.10 -25.51
CA TYR A 48 5.81 -10.85 -25.56
C TYR A 48 6.48 -10.80 -26.95
N THR A 49 7.80 -10.85 -26.92
CA THR A 49 8.84 -10.59 -27.92
C THR A 49 9.09 -9.13 -28.28
N ASN A 50 8.09 -8.35 -28.71
CA ASN A 50 8.32 -6.99 -29.20
C ASN A 50 8.16 -5.89 -28.13
N LEU A 51 7.63 -6.22 -26.94
CA LEU A 51 7.40 -5.30 -25.82
C LEU A 51 6.46 -4.14 -26.15
N GLU A 52 5.62 -4.30 -27.18
CA GLU A 52 4.56 -3.33 -27.49
C GLU A 52 3.52 -3.29 -26.37
N ILE A 53 2.82 -2.16 -26.24
CA ILE A 53 1.78 -2.02 -25.22
C ILE A 53 0.60 -2.93 -25.58
N LYS A 54 0.39 -3.97 -24.76
CA LYS A 54 -0.77 -4.86 -24.87
C LYS A 54 -1.97 -4.29 -24.15
N GLU A 55 -1.78 -3.76 -22.94
CA GLU A 55 -2.86 -3.25 -22.10
C GLU A 55 -2.34 -2.11 -21.21
N LYS A 56 -2.95 -0.93 -21.35
CA LYS A 56 -2.57 0.23 -20.55
C LYS A 56 -2.96 0.06 -19.09
N PHE A 57 -4.18 -0.39 -18.81
CA PHE A 57 -4.72 -0.48 -17.45
C PHE A 57 -5.46 -1.79 -17.25
N ARG A 58 -5.13 -2.48 -16.16
CA ARG A 58 -5.79 -3.73 -15.75
C ARG A 58 -6.50 -3.61 -14.40
N ILE A 59 -5.80 -3.11 -13.38
CA ILE A 59 -6.30 -3.00 -12.03
C ILE A 59 -5.50 -1.98 -11.22
N ALA A 60 -6.17 -1.13 -10.44
CA ALA A 60 -5.55 -0.02 -9.72
C ALA A 60 -4.44 -0.45 -8.73
N TYR A 61 -4.50 -1.68 -8.21
CA TYR A 61 -3.51 -2.23 -7.27
C TYR A 61 -2.08 -2.22 -7.83
N TYR A 62 -1.90 -2.39 -9.14
CA TYR A 62 -0.56 -2.37 -9.73
C TYR A 62 0.08 -0.98 -9.59
N ASP A 63 -0.71 0.08 -9.72
CA ASP A 63 -0.22 1.44 -9.63
C ASP A 63 0.24 1.77 -8.21
N GLY A 64 -0.56 1.38 -7.20
CA GLY A 64 -0.23 1.54 -5.80
C GLY A 64 1.03 0.76 -5.40
N GLU A 65 1.13 -0.49 -5.86
CA GLU A 65 2.28 -1.36 -5.59
C GLU A 65 3.57 -0.79 -6.20
N ALA A 66 3.51 -0.29 -7.44
CA ALA A 66 4.67 0.31 -8.09
C ALA A 66 5.08 1.65 -7.48
N ALA A 67 4.12 2.49 -7.12
CA ALA A 67 4.42 3.73 -6.40
C ALA A 67 5.12 3.44 -5.06
N LEU A 68 4.65 2.43 -4.32
CA LEU A 68 5.31 1.98 -3.09
C LEU A 68 6.71 1.44 -3.37
N ALA A 69 6.89 0.59 -4.39
CA ALA A 69 8.20 0.04 -4.75
C ALA A 69 9.22 1.12 -5.09
N LEU A 70 8.85 2.11 -5.92
CA LEU A 70 9.72 3.23 -6.25
C LEU A 70 10.05 4.09 -5.02
N LEU A 71 9.08 4.33 -4.14
CA LEU A 71 9.30 5.09 -2.92
C LEU A 71 10.23 4.36 -1.94
N ARG A 72 10.09 3.03 -1.81
CA ARG A 72 10.99 2.20 -1.00
C ARG A 72 12.42 2.21 -1.54
N LEU A 73 12.58 2.17 -2.86
CA LEU A 73 13.90 2.32 -3.48
C LEU A 73 14.52 3.69 -3.21
N TYR A 74 13.72 4.76 -3.32
CA TYR A 74 14.16 6.11 -2.96
C TYR A 74 14.70 6.16 -1.53
N GLN A 75 14.00 5.56 -0.56
CA GLN A 75 14.44 5.51 0.84
C GLN A 75 15.79 4.80 1.05
N ILE A 76 16.21 3.93 0.13
CA ILE A 76 17.52 3.25 0.19
C ILE A 76 18.62 4.10 -0.46
N ASN A 77 18.35 4.66 -1.64
CA ASN A 77 19.40 5.20 -2.51
C ASN A 77 19.33 6.72 -2.74
N ASN A 78 18.30 7.39 -2.22
CA ASN A 78 18.03 8.82 -2.38
C ASN A 78 18.02 9.30 -3.84
N ASN A 79 17.62 8.44 -4.78
CA ASN A 79 17.50 8.83 -6.19
C ASN A 79 16.24 9.68 -6.40
N GLU A 80 16.42 10.98 -6.53
CA GLU A 80 15.36 11.98 -6.73
C GLU A 80 14.40 11.68 -7.90
N LEU A 81 14.86 11.00 -8.95
CA LEU A 81 13.97 10.61 -10.05
C LEU A 81 12.82 9.71 -9.56
N LEU A 82 13.11 8.82 -8.61
CA LEU A 82 12.11 7.91 -8.05
C LEU A 82 11.05 8.69 -7.27
N LEU A 83 11.47 9.59 -6.37
CA LEU A 83 10.54 10.42 -5.60
C LEU A 83 9.70 11.32 -6.51
N LYS A 84 10.33 11.97 -7.50
CA LYS A 84 9.60 12.80 -8.49
C LYS A 84 8.55 12.00 -9.23
N THR A 85 8.88 10.78 -9.65
CA THR A 85 7.94 9.88 -10.32
C THR A 85 6.79 9.49 -9.41
N VAL A 86 7.06 9.15 -8.13
CA VAL A 86 6.01 8.83 -7.16
C VAL A 86 5.07 10.02 -6.95
N LYS A 87 5.59 11.25 -6.78
CA LYS A 87 4.76 12.45 -6.64
C LYS A 87 3.88 12.66 -7.87
N LEU A 88 4.42 12.45 -9.06
CA LEU A 88 3.68 12.55 -10.32
C LEU A 88 2.56 11.50 -10.42
N MET A 89 2.81 10.24 -10.03
CA MET A 89 1.78 9.21 -9.93
C MET A 89 0.68 9.61 -8.95
N PHE A 90 1.03 10.22 -7.80
CA PHE A 90 0.05 10.72 -6.84
C PHE A 90 -0.84 11.85 -7.38
N GLU A 91 -0.34 12.71 -8.28
CA GLU A 91 -1.21 13.68 -8.97
C GLU A 91 -2.29 12.97 -9.80
N ILE A 92 -1.94 11.87 -10.46
CA ILE A 92 -2.90 11.03 -11.20
C ILE A 92 -3.87 10.35 -10.24
N PHE A 93 -3.38 9.79 -9.13
CA PHE A 93 -4.22 9.13 -8.13
C PHE A 93 -5.26 10.07 -7.54
N ILE A 94 -4.84 11.29 -7.17
CA ILE A 94 -5.72 12.31 -6.61
C ILE A 94 -6.72 12.80 -7.67
N SER A 95 -6.25 13.12 -8.88
CA SER A 95 -7.12 13.66 -9.95
C SER A 95 -8.15 12.64 -10.46
N LYS A 96 -7.84 11.34 -10.44
CA LYS A 96 -8.75 10.26 -10.86
C LYS A 96 -9.52 9.61 -9.69
N SER A 97 -9.39 10.16 -8.49
CA SER A 97 -10.01 9.68 -7.25
C SER A 97 -9.73 8.20 -6.97
N TYR A 98 -8.46 7.80 -6.99
CA TYR A 98 -8.05 6.40 -6.75
C TYR A 98 -8.42 5.88 -5.36
N GLU A 99 -8.66 6.76 -4.39
CA GLU A 99 -9.11 6.41 -3.04
C GLU A 99 -10.41 5.58 -3.03
N LYS A 100 -11.23 5.66 -4.09
CA LYS A 100 -12.44 4.86 -4.25
C LYS A 100 -12.17 3.36 -4.40
N HIS A 101 -10.93 2.99 -4.71
CA HIS A 101 -10.51 1.60 -4.85
C HIS A 101 -10.12 0.95 -3.52
N HIS A 102 -9.98 1.74 -2.45
CA HIS A 102 -9.66 1.27 -1.10
C HIS A 102 -8.42 0.35 -1.09
N ASP A 103 -7.38 0.79 -1.81
CA ASP A 103 -6.18 0.00 -2.03
C ASP A 103 -5.23 0.10 -0.84
N HIS A 104 -4.97 -1.04 -0.21
CA HIS A 104 -3.94 -1.21 0.82
C HIS A 104 -2.53 -0.79 0.38
N TRP A 105 -2.12 -1.02 -0.88
CA TRP A 105 -0.81 -0.58 -1.39
C TRP A 105 -0.69 0.94 -1.41
N LEU A 106 -1.76 1.63 -1.83
CA LEU A 106 -1.84 3.09 -1.74
C LEU A 106 -1.81 3.58 -0.29
N SER A 107 -2.44 2.87 0.65
CA SER A 107 -2.33 3.21 2.08
C SER A 107 -0.89 3.04 2.60
N TYR A 108 -0.19 1.97 2.24
CA TYR A 108 1.22 1.79 2.56
C TYR A 108 2.07 2.91 1.97
N CYS A 109 1.89 3.19 0.68
CA CYS A 109 2.66 4.21 -0.04
C CYS A 109 2.43 5.59 0.56
N THR A 110 1.17 5.97 0.80
CA THR A 110 0.79 7.26 1.39
C THR A 110 1.36 7.42 2.80
N ASN A 111 1.36 6.35 3.61
CA ASN A 111 1.96 6.39 4.94
C ASN A 111 3.46 6.66 4.92
N GLU A 112 4.18 6.13 3.93
CA GLU A 112 5.61 6.42 3.76
C GLU A 112 5.84 7.79 3.13
N LEU A 113 5.03 8.17 2.13
CA LEU A 113 5.18 9.43 1.41
C LEU A 113 4.98 10.61 2.36
N THR A 114 3.99 10.56 3.24
CA THR A 114 3.73 11.61 4.23
C THR A 114 4.84 11.78 5.28
N LYS A 115 5.74 10.79 5.46
CA LYS A 115 6.96 10.97 6.28
C LYS A 115 8.04 11.77 5.56
N ILE A 116 8.08 11.68 4.23
CA ILE A 116 9.10 12.29 3.38
C ILE A 116 8.63 13.67 2.90
N CYS A 117 7.36 13.78 2.50
CA CYS A 117 6.71 14.95 1.95
C CYS A 117 5.35 15.14 2.65
N PRO A 118 5.28 15.88 3.77
CA PRO A 118 4.07 16.04 4.57
C PRO A 118 3.07 17.05 3.96
N ASP A 119 2.86 16.99 2.64
CA ASP A 119 1.88 17.87 1.97
C ASP A 119 0.45 17.44 2.33
N GLU A 120 -0.42 18.42 2.59
CA GLU A 120 -1.79 18.19 3.06
C GLU A 120 -2.60 17.25 2.15
N LYS A 121 -2.42 17.37 0.83
CA LYS A 121 -3.13 16.55 -0.15
C LYS A 121 -2.90 15.05 0.00
N TYR A 122 -1.71 14.63 0.44
CA TYR A 122 -1.41 13.21 0.65
C TYR A 122 -2.07 12.69 1.94
N TYR A 123 -2.14 13.53 2.98
CA TYR A 123 -2.91 13.22 4.17
C TYR A 123 -4.40 13.05 3.86
N ILE A 124 -4.97 13.99 3.09
CA ILE A 124 -6.36 13.93 2.65
C ILE A 124 -6.62 12.66 1.83
N PHE A 125 -5.73 12.35 0.88
CA PHE A 125 -5.83 11.12 0.08
C PHE A 125 -5.82 9.86 0.96
N GLY A 126 -4.87 9.78 1.89
CA GLY A 126 -4.78 8.66 2.84
C GLY A 126 -6.03 8.51 3.71
N ILE A 127 -6.60 9.62 4.20
CA ILE A 127 -7.84 9.61 4.97
C ILE A 127 -9.01 9.09 4.13
N ARG A 128 -9.18 9.63 2.91
CA ARG A 128 -10.30 9.25 2.05
C ARG A 128 -10.23 7.80 1.57
N ASN A 129 -9.04 7.20 1.51
CA ASN A 129 -8.85 5.81 1.08
C ASN A 129 -9.56 4.80 2.00
N TYR A 130 -9.77 5.10 3.29
CA TYR A 130 -10.52 4.20 4.20
C TYR A 130 -11.85 4.78 4.67
N LEU A 131 -12.00 6.11 4.77
CA LEU A 131 -13.09 6.74 5.51
C LEU A 131 -14.47 6.29 5.02
N ASN A 132 -14.67 6.28 3.70
CA ASN A 132 -15.94 5.86 3.08
C ASN A 132 -16.09 4.33 2.99
N HIS A 133 -15.07 3.57 3.39
CA HIS A 133 -15.09 2.10 3.38
C HIS A 133 -15.33 1.49 4.77
N MET A 134 -15.28 2.29 5.83
CA MET A 134 -15.35 1.79 7.21
C MET A 134 -16.61 0.96 7.48
N ASP A 135 -17.77 1.42 7.02
CA ASP A 135 -19.04 0.69 7.21
C ASP A 135 -19.06 -0.63 6.45
N PHE A 136 -18.46 -0.69 5.25
CA PHE A 136 -18.34 -1.93 4.51
C PHE A 136 -17.42 -2.92 5.22
N ILE A 137 -16.26 -2.47 5.71
CA ILE A 137 -15.31 -3.31 6.46
C ILE A 137 -15.96 -3.84 7.74
N LYS A 138 -16.67 -2.97 8.47
CA LYS A 138 -17.33 -3.32 9.73
C LYS A 138 -18.32 -4.47 9.57
N ASN A 139 -19.09 -4.46 8.48
CA ASN A 139 -20.14 -5.44 8.22
C ASN A 139 -19.66 -6.69 7.48
N LYS A 140 -18.37 -6.78 7.13
CA LYS A 140 -17.85 -7.92 6.37
C LYS A 140 -17.64 -9.14 7.26
N LYS A 141 -18.28 -10.27 6.90
CA LYS A 141 -18.22 -11.52 7.67
C LYS A 141 -16.90 -12.30 7.55
N THR A 142 -16.16 -12.12 6.47
CA THR A 142 -14.88 -12.80 6.21
C THR A 142 -13.70 -11.97 6.70
N ALA A 143 -12.63 -12.60 7.17
CA ALA A 143 -11.43 -11.96 7.71
C ALA A 143 -10.37 -11.67 6.64
N TYR A 144 -10.72 -10.77 5.70
CA TYR A 144 -9.73 -10.25 4.75
C TYR A 144 -8.62 -9.46 5.45
N THR A 145 -7.39 -9.98 5.36
CA THR A 145 -6.17 -9.36 5.90
C THR A 145 -5.96 -7.94 5.38
N ASN A 146 -6.24 -7.69 4.10
CA ASN A 146 -5.96 -6.43 3.43
C ASN A 146 -6.68 -5.23 4.07
N PHE A 147 -7.83 -5.44 4.73
CA PHE A 147 -8.49 -4.36 5.46
C PHE A 147 -7.67 -3.91 6.67
N LEU A 148 -7.14 -4.85 7.44
CA LEU A 148 -6.31 -4.51 8.59
C LEU A 148 -5.02 -3.83 8.15
N GLU A 149 -4.41 -4.31 7.07
CA GLU A 149 -3.23 -3.69 6.44
C GLU A 149 -3.46 -2.22 6.05
N MET A 150 -4.57 -1.93 5.37
CA MET A 150 -4.97 -0.58 4.98
C MET A 150 -5.21 0.30 6.21
N MET A 151 -5.98 -0.20 7.19
CA MET A 151 -6.34 0.55 8.39
C MET A 151 -5.15 0.83 9.30
N ILE A 152 -4.24 -0.12 9.51
CA ILE A 152 -3.03 0.08 10.32
C ILE A 152 -2.09 1.10 9.66
N SER A 153 -1.95 1.05 8.34
CA SER A 153 -1.20 2.06 7.60
C SER A 153 -1.78 3.44 7.77
N THR A 154 -3.11 3.54 7.73
CA THR A 154 -3.78 4.84 7.88
C THR A 154 -3.81 5.32 9.32
N TYR A 155 -3.90 4.43 10.30
CA TYR A 155 -3.73 4.74 11.71
C TYR A 155 -2.40 5.46 11.96
N LYS A 156 -1.31 4.98 11.34
CA LYS A 156 0.01 5.63 11.42
C LYS A 156 0.01 7.05 10.83
N ILE A 157 -0.75 7.28 9.75
CA ILE A 157 -0.94 8.61 9.15
C ILE A 157 -1.70 9.53 10.12
N VAL A 158 -2.83 9.06 10.65
CA VAL A 158 -3.68 9.86 11.55
C VAL A 158 -3.00 10.19 12.87
N ARG A 159 -2.25 9.23 13.44
CA ARG A 159 -1.41 9.49 14.62
C ARG A 159 -0.38 10.57 14.38
N ARG A 160 0.23 10.59 13.18
CA ARG A 160 1.19 11.63 12.79
C ARG A 160 0.52 12.99 12.67
N LEU A 161 -0.67 13.07 12.08
CA LEU A 161 -1.46 14.31 12.01
C LEU A 161 -1.72 14.90 13.39
N ASN A 162 -2.09 14.06 14.36
CA ASN A 162 -2.31 14.49 15.74
C ASN A 162 -1.03 15.09 16.36
N ILE A 163 0.10 14.37 16.24
CA ILE A 163 1.39 14.83 16.78
C ILE A 163 1.85 16.14 16.12
N GLN A 164 1.57 16.33 14.83
CA GLN A 164 1.93 17.52 14.06
C GLN A 164 0.94 18.69 14.23
N GLY A 165 -0.14 18.53 14.98
CA GLY A 165 -1.12 19.60 15.25
C GLY A 165 -2.07 19.91 14.09
N HIS A 166 -2.27 18.98 13.14
CA HIS A 166 -3.22 19.12 12.04
C HIS A 166 -4.66 18.83 12.48
N ASN A 167 -5.18 19.63 13.42
CA ASN A 167 -6.44 19.35 14.13
C ASN A 167 -7.64 19.11 13.20
N LYS A 168 -7.79 19.91 12.13
CA LYS A 168 -8.90 19.75 11.17
C LYS A 168 -8.87 18.41 10.44
N LEU A 169 -7.68 17.97 10.01
CA LEU A 169 -7.52 16.68 9.32
C LEU A 169 -7.64 15.52 10.29
N PHE A 170 -7.16 15.70 11.52
CA PHE A 170 -7.35 14.73 12.59
C PHE A 170 -8.83 14.51 12.90
N GLU A 171 -9.62 15.58 13.00
CA GLU A 171 -11.08 15.49 13.17
C GLU A 171 -11.74 14.78 11.98
N LEU A 172 -11.39 15.16 10.74
CA LEU A 172 -11.89 14.52 9.51
C LEU A 172 -11.63 13.01 9.46
N SER A 173 -10.54 12.55 10.07
CA SER A 173 -10.15 11.14 10.06
C SER A 173 -11.06 10.23 10.89
N LYS A 174 -11.88 10.78 11.79
CA LYS A 174 -12.70 9.96 12.71
C LYS A 174 -11.86 8.90 13.45
N PHE A 175 -10.75 9.34 14.07
CA PHE A 175 -9.73 8.46 14.64
C PHE A 175 -10.28 7.39 15.60
N GLU A 176 -11.23 7.72 16.45
CA GLU A 176 -11.83 6.75 17.39
C GLU A 176 -12.65 5.66 16.69
N GLU A 177 -13.33 6.00 15.58
CA GLU A 177 -14.04 5.01 14.75
C GLU A 177 -13.05 4.08 14.05
N LEU A 178 -11.95 4.62 13.52
CA LEU A 178 -10.86 3.84 12.93
C LEU A 178 -10.25 2.88 13.97
N ASN A 179 -9.94 3.37 15.17
CA ASN A 179 -9.37 2.56 16.26
C ASN A 179 -10.31 1.42 16.68
N SER A 180 -11.60 1.75 16.86
CA SER A 180 -12.63 0.76 17.19
C SER A 180 -12.78 -0.30 16.09
N LEU A 181 -12.74 0.11 14.83
CA LEU A 181 -12.83 -0.81 13.68
C LEU A 181 -11.60 -1.71 13.57
N ILE A 182 -10.39 -1.19 13.82
CA ILE A 182 -9.16 -2.00 13.87
C ILE A 182 -9.30 -3.09 14.93
N ASN A 183 -9.71 -2.76 16.15
CA ASN A 183 -9.90 -3.74 17.23
C ASN A 183 -10.91 -4.83 16.83
N LEU A 184 -12.04 -4.42 16.26
CA LEU A 184 -13.04 -5.38 15.75
C LEU A 184 -12.42 -6.36 14.74
N ARG A 185 -11.68 -5.84 13.75
CA ARG A 185 -11.11 -6.65 12.67
C ARG A 185 -9.96 -7.54 13.12
N VAL A 186 -9.17 -7.11 14.11
CA VAL A 186 -8.17 -7.96 14.76
C VAL A 186 -8.85 -9.17 15.40
N GLU A 187 -9.93 -8.98 16.14
CA GLU A 187 -10.68 -10.09 16.75
C GLU A 187 -11.26 -11.05 15.71
N PHE A 188 -11.84 -10.54 14.62
CA PHE A 188 -12.28 -11.39 13.52
C PHE A 188 -11.14 -12.21 12.90
N GLN A 189 -9.97 -11.62 12.70
CA GLN A 189 -8.86 -12.32 12.06
C GLN A 189 -8.28 -13.45 12.91
N ARG A 190 -8.39 -13.34 14.23
CA ARG A 190 -8.06 -14.42 15.18
C ARG A 190 -8.99 -15.64 15.04
N THR A 191 -10.16 -15.49 14.42
CA THR A 191 -11.11 -16.60 14.22
C THR A 191 -10.88 -17.39 12.94
N GLU A 192 -10.24 -16.80 11.91
CA GLU A 192 -9.98 -17.49 10.64
C GLU A 192 -8.70 -18.35 10.65
N PHE A 193 -7.72 -17.98 11.47
CA PHE A 193 -6.49 -18.75 11.63
C PHE A 193 -6.44 -19.38 13.01
N PHE A 194 -6.32 -20.70 13.05
CA PHE A 194 -6.01 -21.37 14.30
C PHE A 194 -4.65 -20.90 14.82
N TYR A 195 -4.59 -20.65 16.13
CA TYR A 195 -3.33 -20.55 16.84
C TYR A 195 -2.47 -21.79 16.59
N LEU A 196 -1.17 -21.61 16.36
CA LEU A 196 -0.25 -22.73 16.12
C LEU A 196 -0.29 -23.72 17.29
N GLU A 197 -0.43 -23.18 18.48
CA GLU A 197 -0.59 -23.90 19.74
C GLU A 197 -1.83 -24.78 19.75
N ILE A 198 -2.89 -24.44 19.00
CA ILE A 198 -4.11 -25.24 18.88
C ILE A 198 -4.01 -26.22 17.71
N THR A 199 -3.47 -25.80 16.56
CA THR A 199 -3.34 -26.68 15.38
C THR A 199 -2.47 -27.89 15.63
N MET A 200 -1.42 -27.76 16.43
CA MET A 200 -0.54 -28.89 16.79
C MET A 200 -1.29 -30.05 17.46
N TYR A 201 -2.35 -29.76 18.23
CA TYR A 201 -3.17 -30.80 18.90
C TYR A 201 -4.32 -31.32 18.03
N MET A 202 -4.68 -30.64 16.94
CA MET A 202 -5.78 -31.03 16.05
C MET A 202 -5.42 -32.20 15.11
N LYS A 203 -4.14 -32.59 15.01
CA LYS A 203 -3.67 -33.71 14.16
C LYS A 203 -4.28 -35.08 14.55
N ASN A 204 -4.86 -35.20 15.75
CA ASN A 204 -5.53 -36.41 16.22
C ASN A 204 -7.05 -36.46 15.97
N LEU A 205 -7.64 -35.46 15.29
CA LEU A 205 -9.09 -35.38 15.05
C LEU A 205 -9.53 -35.81 13.65
N ILE A 206 -8.60 -36.14 12.75
CA ILE A 206 -8.91 -36.67 11.41
C ILE A 206 -8.45 -38.13 11.35
N LYS A 207 -9.24 -39.00 11.97
CA LYS A 207 -9.30 -40.42 11.66
C LYS A 207 -10.72 -40.75 11.25
N TYR A 208 -10.97 -40.79 9.95
CA TYR A 208 -12.00 -41.60 9.33
C TYR A 208 -11.44 -42.15 8.03
#